data_AF-R9SLT8-F1
#
_entry.id   AF-R9SLT8-F1
#
_cell.length_a   1.000
_cell.length_b   1.000
_cell.length_c   1.000
_cell.angle_alpha   90.00
_cell.angle_beta   90.00
_cell.angle_gamma   90.00
#
_symmetry.space_group_name_H-M   'P 1'
#
loop_
_entity.id
_entity.type
_entity.pdbx_description
1 polymer ?
#
loop_
_entity_poly.entity_id
_entity_poly.type
_entity_poly.pdbx_seq_one_letter_code
_entity_poly.pdbx_strand_id
1 'polypeptide(L)'
;MKLTVFGADISSNDVSCSKSLIKNINKDIPKLLDLGAYRAALTNVTGDDLVIAAYVEDDLLEEVNRGIIHLMRDNAENLGDLTGISEDKESAGEGVSYAEADVQDDIYPDSVILHFDTYGGEPFVEDVANSTIQAASNFFAVHDVCKPISGKVRKIPGVGYVSNETDDPVVCATVNGLESMGTIAFSMIGAALGCKNTYLVEYGTPCNVIPGSVIVSATAFMNGNTLDLAVPFENKTRILR
;
A
#
# COMPACT_ATOMS: atom_id res chain seq x y z
N MET A 1 -0.42 -0.34 -19.17
CA MET A 1 -1.16 -0.05 -17.91
C MET A 1 -0.24 -0.09 -16.68
N LYS A 2 -0.59 0.61 -15.59
CA LYS A 2 0.11 0.60 -14.29
C LYS A 2 -0.82 0.24 -13.14
N LEU A 3 -0.25 -0.36 -12.11
CA LEU A 3 -0.78 -0.33 -10.75
C LEU A 3 -0.25 0.93 -10.07
N THR A 4 -1.14 1.73 -9.49
CA THR A 4 -0.83 2.89 -8.65
C THR A 4 -1.39 2.66 -7.25
N VAL A 5 -0.60 2.93 -6.22
CA VAL A 5 -0.94 2.60 -4.83
C VAL A 5 -0.57 3.76 -3.91
N PHE A 6 -1.50 4.17 -3.04
CA PHE A 6 -1.33 5.26 -2.09
C PHE A 6 -1.68 4.80 -0.68
N GLY A 7 -0.74 4.96 0.26
CA GLY A 7 -0.96 4.81 1.70
C GLY A 7 -1.03 6.17 2.39
N ALA A 8 -1.87 6.32 3.41
CA ALA A 8 -1.95 7.55 4.19
C ALA A 8 -2.64 7.36 5.55
N ASP A 9 -2.16 8.08 6.56
CA ASP A 9 -2.92 8.39 7.76
C ASP A 9 -3.80 9.62 7.51
N ILE A 10 -5.10 9.38 7.51
CA ILE A 10 -6.16 10.40 7.46
C ILE A 10 -7.21 10.16 8.55
N SER A 11 -6.83 9.36 9.55
CA SER A 11 -7.68 8.97 10.66
C SER A 11 -7.75 10.07 11.72
N SER A 12 -8.70 9.97 12.63
CA SER A 12 -8.78 10.89 13.76
C SER A 12 -7.87 10.53 14.94
N ASN A 13 -7.13 9.42 14.87
CA ASN A 13 -6.32 8.91 15.97
C ASN A 13 -5.21 7.96 15.50
N ASP A 14 -4.06 8.06 16.16
CA ASP A 14 -2.82 7.33 15.86
C ASP A 14 -2.84 5.84 16.28
N VAL A 15 -3.98 5.15 16.10
CA VAL A 15 -4.17 3.75 16.53
C VAL A 15 -5.01 2.97 15.53
N SER A 16 -6.08 3.58 15.01
CA SER A 16 -7.00 2.86 14.13
C SER A 16 -7.83 3.75 13.22
N CYS A 17 -8.00 3.26 12.00
CA CYS A 17 -9.01 3.74 11.06
C CYS A 17 -10.43 3.51 11.60
N SER A 18 -11.24 4.56 11.63
CA SER A 18 -12.63 4.43 12.05
C SER A 18 -13.48 3.63 11.05
N LYS A 19 -14.53 2.98 11.53
CA LYS A 19 -15.48 2.28 10.65
C LYS A 19 -16.20 3.23 9.68
N SER A 20 -16.40 4.50 10.07
CA SER A 20 -16.98 5.51 9.19
C SER A 20 -16.04 5.88 8.06
N LEU A 21 -14.77 6.12 8.36
CA LEU A 21 -13.73 6.41 7.38
C LEU A 21 -13.64 5.30 6.33
N ILE A 22 -13.44 4.05 6.77
CA ILE A 22 -13.36 2.87 5.88
C ILE A 22 -14.62 2.74 5.01
N LYS A 23 -15.80 2.95 5.59
CA LYS A 23 -17.07 2.84 4.86
C LYS A 23 -17.22 3.94 3.81
N ASN A 24 -16.84 5.17 4.14
CA ASN A 24 -16.97 6.30 3.23
C ASN A 24 -15.97 6.20 2.07
N ILE A 25 -14.71 5.83 2.35
CA ILE A 25 -13.71 5.52 1.32
C ILE A 25 -14.25 4.46 0.35
N ASN A 26 -14.70 3.31 0.86
CA ASN A 26 -15.25 2.24 0.02
C ASN A 26 -16.45 2.69 -0.84
N LYS A 27 -17.30 3.57 -0.30
CA LYS A 27 -18.44 4.14 -1.03
C LYS A 27 -18.00 5.04 -2.18
N ASP A 28 -16.85 5.71 -2.02
CA ASP A 28 -16.34 6.68 -2.98
C ASP A 28 -15.36 6.08 -4.00
N ILE A 29 -14.78 4.89 -3.75
CA ILE A 29 -13.93 4.16 -4.72
C ILE A 29 -14.51 4.11 -6.15
N PRO A 30 -15.83 3.88 -6.37
CA PRO A 30 -16.40 3.90 -7.72
C PRO A 30 -16.17 5.19 -8.51
N LYS A 31 -15.98 6.34 -7.83
CA LYS A 31 -15.66 7.62 -8.50
C LYS A 31 -14.33 7.54 -9.26
N LEU A 32 -13.40 6.69 -8.84
CA LEU A 32 -12.12 6.49 -9.55
C LEU A 32 -12.32 5.75 -10.87
N LEU A 33 -13.34 4.88 -10.97
CA LEU A 33 -13.70 4.22 -12.23
C LEU A 33 -14.29 5.22 -13.22
N ASP A 34 -15.06 6.20 -12.73
CA ASP A 34 -15.59 7.29 -13.57
C ASP A 34 -14.47 8.19 -14.12
N LEU A 35 -13.33 8.29 -13.42
CA LEU A 35 -12.10 8.94 -13.88
C LEU A 35 -11.24 8.07 -14.81
N GLY A 36 -11.69 6.86 -15.14
CA GLY A 36 -11.05 5.97 -16.08
C GLY A 36 -10.08 4.94 -15.48
N ALA A 37 -10.06 4.77 -14.15
CA ALA A 37 -9.39 3.62 -13.57
C ALA A 37 -10.05 2.32 -14.03
N TYR A 38 -9.26 1.34 -14.46
CA TYR A 38 -9.75 0.03 -14.87
C TYR A 38 -10.39 -0.73 -13.70
N ARG A 39 -9.72 -0.71 -12.54
CA ARG A 39 -10.25 -1.13 -11.23
C ARG A 39 -9.64 -0.26 -10.14
N ALA A 40 -10.34 -0.09 -9.03
CA ALA A 40 -9.81 0.52 -7.83
C ALA A 40 -10.40 -0.13 -6.58
N ALA A 41 -9.67 -0.11 -5.47
CA ALA A 41 -10.12 -0.65 -4.19
C ALA A 41 -9.39 -0.01 -3.00
N LEU A 42 -10.03 -0.02 -1.84
CA LEU A 42 -9.35 0.07 -0.55
C LEU A 42 -8.74 -1.31 -0.26
N THR A 43 -7.41 -1.41 -0.35
CA THR A 43 -6.70 -2.70 -0.31
C THR A 43 -6.23 -3.04 1.09
N ASN A 44 -5.72 -2.07 1.82
CA ASN A 44 -5.16 -2.28 3.15
C ASN A 44 -5.76 -1.28 4.13
N VAL A 45 -5.90 -1.72 5.37
CA VAL A 45 -6.08 -0.86 6.54
C VAL A 45 -5.17 -1.45 7.61
N THR A 46 -4.17 -0.71 8.01
CA THR A 46 -3.09 -1.16 8.90
C THR A 46 -2.98 -0.13 10.00
N GLY A 47 -3.35 -0.49 11.23
CA GLY A 47 -3.51 0.51 12.29
C GLY A 47 -4.43 1.65 11.85
N ASP A 48 -3.90 2.86 11.89
CA ASP A 48 -4.54 4.11 11.50
C ASP A 48 -4.42 4.46 10.03
N ASP A 49 -3.52 3.82 9.30
CA ASP A 49 -3.38 4.00 7.86
C ASP A 49 -4.39 3.22 7.03
N LEU A 50 -4.61 3.74 5.81
CA LEU A 50 -5.32 3.04 4.76
C LEU A 50 -4.60 3.12 3.41
N VAL A 51 -4.87 2.14 2.54
CA VAL A 51 -4.28 2.09 1.20
C VAL A 51 -5.33 2.01 0.11
N ILE A 52 -5.27 2.92 -0.84
CA ILE A 52 -6.06 2.88 -2.07
C ILE A 52 -5.15 2.46 -3.22
N ALA A 53 -5.59 1.45 -3.97
CA ALA A 53 -4.91 1.00 -5.18
C ALA A 53 -5.82 1.08 -6.38
N ALA A 54 -5.25 1.37 -7.55
CA ALA A 54 -5.95 1.38 -8.82
C ALA A 54 -5.08 0.83 -9.96
N TYR A 55 -5.71 0.13 -10.89
CA TYR A 55 -5.12 -0.19 -12.20
C TYR A 55 -5.55 0.90 -13.19
N VAL A 56 -4.59 1.53 -13.86
CA VAL A 56 -4.81 2.75 -14.64
C VAL A 56 -3.95 2.71 -15.91
N GLU A 57 -4.51 3.18 -17.02
CA GLU A 57 -3.72 3.39 -18.24
C GLU A 57 -2.73 4.55 -18.06
N ASP A 58 -1.58 4.48 -18.75
CA ASP A 58 -0.48 5.43 -18.54
C ASP A 58 -0.87 6.88 -18.81
N ASP A 59 -1.78 7.11 -19.77
CA ASP A 59 -2.29 8.44 -20.13
C ASP A 59 -3.30 9.00 -19.13
N LEU A 60 -3.88 8.16 -18.27
CA LEU A 60 -4.84 8.52 -17.23
C LEU A 60 -4.22 8.57 -15.82
N LEU A 61 -2.95 8.18 -15.68
CA LEU A 61 -2.27 8.05 -14.38
C LEU A 61 -2.34 9.35 -13.55
N GLU A 62 -2.05 10.50 -14.15
CA GLU A 62 -2.07 11.78 -13.42
C GLU A 62 -3.48 12.17 -12.96
N GLU A 63 -4.51 11.87 -13.75
CA GLU A 63 -5.90 12.19 -13.44
C GLU A 63 -6.41 11.30 -12.30
N VAL A 64 -6.17 9.99 -12.38
CA VAL A 64 -6.58 9.05 -11.34
C VAL A 64 -5.81 9.26 -10.04
N ASN A 65 -4.50 9.50 -10.08
CA ASN A 65 -3.71 9.81 -8.88
C ASN A 65 -4.27 11.04 -8.15
N ARG A 66 -4.60 12.11 -8.89
CA ARG A 66 -5.24 13.30 -8.32
C ARG A 66 -6.62 12.97 -7.75
N GLY A 67 -7.38 12.11 -8.43
CA GLY A 67 -8.65 11.57 -7.96
C GLY A 67 -8.53 10.82 -6.62
N ILE A 68 -7.50 9.99 -6.45
CA ILE A 68 -7.23 9.26 -5.20
C ILE A 68 -6.98 10.26 -4.05
N ILE A 69 -6.14 11.27 -4.28
CA ILE A 69 -5.85 12.29 -3.25
C ILE A 69 -7.10 13.11 -2.90
N HIS A 70 -7.92 13.50 -3.88
CA HIS A 70 -9.18 14.19 -3.60
C HIS A 70 -10.15 13.30 -2.82
N LEU A 71 -10.25 12.02 -3.17
CA LEU A 71 -11.08 11.05 -2.46
C LEU A 71 -10.62 10.91 -1.00
N MET A 72 -9.32 10.76 -0.75
CA MET A 72 -8.76 10.73 0.61
C MET A 72 -9.10 12.02 1.36
N ARG A 73 -8.88 13.19 0.74
CA ARG A 73 -9.16 14.51 1.35
C ARG A 73 -10.64 14.72 1.69
N ASP A 74 -11.55 14.29 0.83
CA ASP A 74 -12.99 14.43 1.04
C ASP A 74 -13.52 13.56 2.19
N ASN A 75 -12.80 12.49 2.52
CA ASN A 75 -13.18 11.50 3.53
C ASN A 75 -12.35 11.58 4.82
N ALA A 76 -11.25 12.34 4.80
CA ALA A 76 -10.31 12.53 5.89
C ALA A 76 -11.01 12.98 7.19
N GLU A 77 -10.72 12.28 8.28
CA GLU A 77 -11.11 12.70 9.63
C GLU A 77 -10.09 13.70 10.19
N ASN A 78 -8.82 13.51 9.82
CA ASN A 78 -7.73 14.46 9.92
C ASN A 78 -7.03 14.51 8.56
N LEU A 79 -6.52 15.68 8.16
CA LEU A 79 -5.78 15.78 6.91
C LEU A 79 -4.46 15.01 6.95
N GLY A 80 -3.84 14.85 8.13
CA GLY A 80 -2.65 14.01 8.33
C GLY A 80 -1.61 14.17 7.22
N ASP A 81 -1.26 13.04 6.61
CA ASP A 81 -0.29 12.92 5.50
C ASP A 81 -0.61 13.76 4.27
N LEU A 82 -1.88 14.11 4.05
CA LEU A 82 -2.27 14.93 2.90
C LEU A 82 -1.71 16.35 3.00
N THR A 83 -1.27 16.77 4.19
CA THR A 83 -0.67 18.10 4.43
C THR A 83 0.79 18.19 3.97
N GLY A 84 1.51 17.06 3.86
CA GLY A 84 2.89 17.02 3.37
C GLY A 84 3.04 17.16 1.86
N ILE A 85 1.95 17.01 1.11
CA ILE A 85 1.96 17.14 -0.36
C ILE A 85 2.23 18.60 -0.74
N SER A 86 3.28 18.82 -1.53
CA SER A 86 3.67 20.14 -2.02
C SER A 86 3.83 20.19 -3.54
N GLU A 87 3.60 21.36 -4.15
CA GLU A 87 3.97 21.61 -5.54
C GLU A 87 5.48 21.80 -5.72
N ASP A 88 6.18 22.20 -4.64
CA ASP A 88 7.61 22.48 -4.62
C ASP A 88 8.37 21.41 -3.84
N LYS A 89 9.46 20.91 -4.42
CA LYS A 89 10.29 19.85 -3.82
C LYS A 89 10.84 20.21 -2.44
N GLU A 90 11.20 21.48 -2.23
CA GLU A 90 11.86 21.95 -1.00
C GLU A 90 10.90 22.17 0.18
N SER A 91 9.59 22.21 -0.09
CA SER A 91 8.56 22.37 0.94
C SER A 91 7.70 21.11 1.12
N ALA A 92 8.06 20.02 0.44
CA ALA A 92 7.44 18.72 0.66
C ALA A 92 7.75 18.26 2.09
N GLY A 93 6.69 17.92 2.83
CA GLY A 93 6.78 17.35 4.18
C GLY A 93 6.49 15.85 4.16
N GLU A 94 6.50 15.26 5.35
CA GLU A 94 5.93 13.93 5.60
C GLU A 94 4.52 13.87 5.05
N GLY A 95 4.27 12.93 4.15
CA GLY A 95 2.99 12.80 3.51
C GLY A 95 2.83 11.46 2.85
N VAL A 96 1.82 11.35 2.00
CA VAL A 96 1.33 10.05 1.52
C VAL A 96 2.43 9.15 0.98
N SER A 97 2.32 7.89 1.37
CA SER A 97 3.08 6.79 0.81
C SER A 97 2.62 6.51 -0.62
N TYR A 98 3.53 6.27 -1.55
CA TYR A 98 3.20 6.03 -2.96
C TYR A 98 4.00 4.86 -3.52
N ALA A 99 3.37 3.99 -4.31
CA ALA A 99 4.05 2.97 -5.10
C ALA A 99 3.39 2.83 -6.48
N GLU A 100 4.20 2.47 -7.47
CA GLU A 100 3.73 2.16 -8.81
C GLU A 100 4.48 0.93 -9.33
N ALA A 101 3.81 0.11 -10.13
CA ALA A 101 4.40 -1.02 -10.84
C ALA A 101 3.72 -1.19 -12.20
N ASP A 102 4.48 -1.56 -13.22
CA ASP A 102 3.95 -1.86 -14.54
C ASP A 102 3.08 -3.11 -14.51
N VAL A 103 2.04 -3.13 -15.33
CA VAL A 103 1.13 -4.27 -15.50
C VAL A 103 1.35 -4.82 -16.91
N GLN A 104 1.41 -6.15 -17.04
CA GLN A 104 1.50 -6.77 -18.34
C GLN A 104 0.22 -6.54 -19.13
N ASP A 105 0.34 -5.82 -20.24
CA ASP A 105 -0.76 -5.65 -21.20
C ASP A 105 -1.23 -7.03 -21.71
N ASP A 106 -2.54 -7.22 -21.85
CA ASP A 106 -3.27 -8.43 -22.30
C ASP A 106 -3.67 -9.50 -21.27
N ILE A 107 -3.46 -9.31 -19.96
CA ILE A 107 -3.95 -10.23 -18.90
C ILE A 107 -4.79 -9.47 -17.86
N TYR A 108 -5.71 -10.14 -17.17
CA TYR A 108 -6.36 -9.58 -15.99
C TYR A 108 -5.29 -9.16 -14.96
N PRO A 109 -5.31 -7.91 -14.47
CA PRO A 109 -4.26 -7.43 -13.59
C PRO A 109 -4.45 -7.99 -12.18
N ASP A 110 -3.40 -8.66 -11.70
CA ASP A 110 -3.30 -9.25 -10.37
C ASP A 110 -2.06 -8.68 -9.67
N SER A 111 -2.18 -8.37 -8.38
CA SER A 111 -1.07 -7.81 -7.59
C SER A 111 -1.09 -8.22 -6.14
N VAL A 112 0.06 -8.10 -5.51
CA VAL A 112 0.25 -8.19 -4.05
C VAL A 112 0.64 -6.80 -3.56
N ILE A 113 -0.03 -6.32 -2.51
CA ILE A 113 0.20 -5.01 -1.89
C ILE A 113 0.44 -5.21 -0.40
N LEU A 114 1.57 -4.73 0.08
CA LEU A 114 1.93 -4.71 1.49
C LEU A 114 1.94 -3.25 1.96
N HIS A 115 1.37 -3.03 3.14
CA HIS A 115 1.42 -1.74 3.83
C HIS A 115 2.05 -1.93 5.19
N PHE A 116 2.97 -1.04 5.54
CA PHE A 116 3.66 -1.04 6.81
C PHE A 116 3.23 0.20 7.59
N ASP A 117 3.00 0.02 8.87
CA ASP A 117 2.68 1.09 9.82
C ASP A 117 3.60 0.91 11.03
N THR A 118 4.20 2.01 11.48
CA THR A 118 5.32 2.02 12.43
C THR A 118 4.97 2.55 13.81
N TYR A 119 5.51 1.88 14.83
CA TYR A 119 5.38 2.30 16.22
C TYR A 119 6.72 2.18 16.93
N GLY A 120 7.59 3.17 16.73
CA GLY A 120 9.00 3.11 17.12
C GLY A 120 9.84 2.23 16.17
N GLY A 121 9.27 1.86 15.03
CA GLY A 121 9.87 1.00 14.00
C GLY A 121 10.55 1.76 12.86
N GLU A 122 10.45 3.08 12.86
CA GLU A 122 10.92 4.02 11.83
C GLU A 122 12.41 3.79 11.48
N PRO A 123 13.32 3.51 12.44
CA PRO A 123 14.73 3.28 12.12
C PRO A 123 15.02 2.03 11.26
N PHE A 124 14.03 1.17 11.00
CA PHE A 124 14.24 -0.08 10.27
C PHE A 124 13.14 -0.45 9.27
N VAL A 125 12.02 0.26 9.23
CA VAL A 125 10.90 -0.03 8.33
C VAL A 125 11.32 -0.01 6.85
N GLU A 126 12.23 0.90 6.46
CA GLU A 126 12.79 0.95 5.10
C GLU A 126 13.49 -0.38 4.74
N ASP A 127 14.25 -0.96 5.67
CA ASP A 127 14.92 -2.25 5.45
C ASP A 127 13.89 -3.38 5.29
N VAL A 128 12.79 -3.35 6.06
CA VAL A 128 11.69 -4.33 5.96
C VAL A 128 11.04 -4.24 4.59
N ALA A 129 10.62 -3.04 4.19
CA ALA A 129 9.95 -2.81 2.92
C ALA A 129 10.87 -3.22 1.74
N ASN A 130 12.14 -2.81 1.76
CA ASN A 130 13.10 -3.18 0.72
C ASN A 130 13.40 -4.69 0.69
N SER A 131 13.38 -5.38 1.84
CA SER A 131 13.47 -6.85 1.89
C SER A 131 12.31 -7.51 1.15
N THR A 132 11.09 -6.99 1.31
CA THR A 132 9.91 -7.52 0.59
C THR A 132 9.96 -7.27 -0.91
N ILE A 133 10.47 -6.10 -1.33
CA ILE A 133 10.71 -5.78 -2.74
C ILE A 133 11.69 -6.80 -3.34
N GLN A 134 12.84 -7.01 -2.69
CA GLN A 134 13.84 -7.99 -3.14
C GLN A 134 13.30 -9.42 -3.21
N ALA A 135 12.45 -9.80 -2.26
CA ALA A 135 11.80 -11.11 -2.26
C ALA A 135 10.90 -11.30 -3.47
N ALA A 136 10.19 -10.26 -3.93
CA ALA A 136 9.36 -10.32 -5.12
C ALA A 136 10.16 -10.26 -6.44
N SER A 137 11.21 -9.43 -6.52
CA SER A 137 11.93 -9.13 -7.78
C SER A 137 12.57 -10.32 -8.48
N ASN A 138 12.73 -11.46 -7.81
CA ASN A 138 13.40 -12.66 -8.35
C ASN A 138 12.42 -13.77 -8.79
N PHE A 139 11.11 -13.55 -8.71
CA PHE A 139 10.12 -14.55 -9.12
C PHE A 139 9.78 -14.43 -10.61
N PHE A 140 9.85 -15.54 -11.36
CA PHE A 140 9.51 -15.58 -12.79
C PHE A 140 8.09 -15.11 -13.11
N ALA A 141 7.15 -15.35 -12.20
CA ALA A 141 5.76 -14.96 -12.36
C ALA A 141 5.45 -13.54 -11.87
N VAL A 142 6.46 -12.76 -11.46
CA VAL A 142 6.30 -11.33 -11.18
C VAL A 142 6.59 -10.57 -12.48
N HIS A 143 5.67 -9.70 -12.88
CA HIS A 143 5.87 -8.85 -14.05
C HIS A 143 6.73 -7.63 -13.69
N ASP A 144 6.33 -6.91 -12.65
CA ASP A 144 7.07 -5.77 -12.12
C ASP A 144 6.89 -5.64 -10.60
N VAL A 145 7.80 -4.91 -9.97
CA VAL A 145 7.77 -4.56 -8.54
C VAL A 145 8.07 -3.09 -8.39
N CYS A 146 7.42 -2.44 -7.42
CA CYS A 146 7.72 -1.04 -7.16
C CYS A 146 9.19 -0.80 -6.85
N LYS A 147 9.64 0.42 -7.15
CA LYS A 147 11.03 0.83 -6.91
C LYS A 147 11.40 0.71 -5.43
N PRO A 148 12.67 0.40 -5.11
CA PRO A 148 13.18 0.46 -3.75
C PRO A 148 12.91 1.80 -3.10
N ILE A 149 12.59 1.75 -1.82
CA ILE A 149 12.45 2.92 -0.96
C ILE A 149 13.85 3.44 -0.69
N SER A 150 14.06 4.73 -0.92
CA SER A 150 15.42 5.28 -1.03
C SER A 150 15.67 6.57 -0.26
N GLY A 151 14.90 6.86 0.80
CA GLY A 151 15.07 8.06 1.63
C GLY A 151 15.13 9.38 0.84
N LYS A 152 14.42 9.49 -0.29
CA LYS A 152 14.46 10.67 -1.19
C LYS A 152 13.07 11.23 -1.41
N VAL A 153 12.99 12.56 -1.47
CA VAL A 153 11.79 13.29 -1.90
C VAL A 153 11.30 12.73 -3.22
N ARG A 154 10.02 12.39 -3.27
CA ARG A 154 9.40 11.69 -4.41
C ARG A 154 8.41 12.60 -5.11
N LYS A 155 8.48 12.65 -6.43
CA LYS A 155 7.45 13.28 -7.27
C LYS A 155 6.39 12.24 -7.63
N ILE A 156 5.14 12.53 -7.33
CA ILE A 156 3.97 11.72 -7.66
C ILE A 156 3.28 12.35 -8.88
N PRO A 157 3.11 11.61 -9.99
CA PRO A 157 2.44 12.10 -11.20
C PRO A 157 1.03 12.64 -10.89
N GLY A 158 0.73 13.86 -11.36
CA GLY A 158 -0.56 14.52 -11.15
C GLY A 158 -0.83 15.08 -9.75
N VAL A 159 0.03 14.81 -8.77
CA VAL A 159 -0.20 15.17 -7.36
C VAL A 159 0.78 16.22 -6.86
N GLY A 160 2.09 15.96 -6.92
CA GLY A 160 3.09 16.86 -6.33
C GLY A 160 4.32 16.13 -5.83
N TYR A 161 4.96 16.67 -4.80
CA TYR A 161 6.10 16.11 -4.10
C TYR A 161 5.73 15.76 -2.67
N VAL A 162 6.27 14.64 -2.19
CA VAL A 162 6.24 14.21 -0.78
C VAL A 162 7.68 13.98 -0.30
N SER A 163 7.96 14.29 0.96
CA SER A 163 9.30 14.14 1.52
C SER A 163 9.66 12.66 1.71
N ASN A 164 10.86 12.40 2.21
CA ASN A 164 11.31 11.07 2.60
C ASN A 164 11.12 10.78 4.09
N GLU A 165 10.34 11.60 4.77
CA GLU A 165 10.04 11.44 6.19
C GLU A 165 8.86 10.48 6.41
N THR A 166 8.16 10.05 5.35
CA THR A 166 7.16 8.98 5.45
C THR A 166 7.80 7.73 6.03
N ASP A 167 7.28 7.31 7.17
CA ASP A 167 7.68 6.15 7.94
C ASP A 167 6.77 4.94 7.70
N ASP A 168 5.64 5.12 7.01
CA ASP A 168 4.67 4.06 6.72
C ASP A 168 4.66 3.67 5.22
N PRO A 169 5.65 2.87 4.77
CA PRO A 169 5.82 2.56 3.36
C PRO A 169 4.71 1.66 2.80
N VAL A 170 4.46 1.84 1.51
CA VAL A 170 3.65 0.90 0.70
C VAL A 170 4.50 0.22 -0.36
N VAL A 171 4.35 -1.09 -0.50
CA VAL A 171 5.05 -1.94 -1.46
C VAL A 171 4.04 -2.68 -2.33
N CYS A 172 4.29 -2.76 -3.63
CA CYS A 172 3.46 -3.54 -4.53
C CYS A 172 4.27 -4.33 -5.57
N ALA A 173 3.70 -5.46 -5.99
CA ALA A 173 4.22 -6.29 -7.08
C ALA A 173 3.06 -6.75 -7.97
N THR A 174 3.24 -6.69 -9.28
CA THR A 174 2.28 -7.18 -10.27
C THR A 174 2.65 -8.61 -10.67
N VAL A 175 1.63 -9.46 -10.81
CA VAL A 175 1.80 -10.91 -10.94
C VAL A 175 1.19 -11.41 -12.24
N ASN A 176 1.97 -12.21 -12.96
CA ASN A 176 1.56 -12.97 -14.12
C ASN A 176 0.98 -14.33 -13.70
N GLY A 177 -0.34 -14.39 -13.61
CA GLY A 177 -1.08 -15.63 -13.40
C GLY A 177 -1.32 -16.00 -11.94
N LEU A 178 -2.57 -16.35 -11.66
CA LEU A 178 -3.11 -16.62 -10.33
C LEU A 178 -2.40 -17.76 -9.57
N GLU A 179 -1.83 -18.74 -10.28
CA GLU A 179 -1.19 -19.92 -9.65
C GLU A 179 0.02 -19.54 -8.79
N SER A 180 0.71 -18.45 -9.14
CA SER A 180 1.92 -17.99 -8.44
C SER A 180 1.62 -16.98 -7.33
N MET A 181 0.38 -16.48 -7.23
CA MET A 181 -0.04 -15.46 -6.28
C MET A 181 0.33 -15.83 -4.84
N GLY A 182 -0.03 -17.03 -4.41
CA GLY A 182 0.24 -17.49 -3.05
C GLY A 182 1.74 -17.58 -2.73
N THR A 183 2.55 -18.04 -3.69
CA THR A 183 4.01 -18.15 -3.50
C THR A 183 4.65 -16.76 -3.38
N ILE A 184 4.32 -15.84 -4.29
CA ILE A 184 4.87 -14.48 -4.30
C ILE A 184 4.44 -13.74 -3.04
N ALA A 185 3.15 -13.75 -2.72
CA ALA A 185 2.59 -13.14 -1.51
C ALA A 185 3.29 -13.65 -0.25
N PHE A 186 3.46 -14.97 -0.12
CA PHE A 186 4.04 -15.55 1.09
C PHE A 186 5.54 -15.34 1.18
N SER A 187 6.24 -15.21 0.05
CA SER A 187 7.64 -14.80 0.01
C SER A 187 7.80 -13.35 0.47
N MET A 188 6.96 -12.43 0.00
CA MET A 188 6.97 -11.03 0.45
C MET A 188 6.65 -10.91 1.94
N ILE A 189 5.58 -11.57 2.40
CA ILE A 189 5.20 -11.60 3.82
C ILE A 189 6.30 -12.24 4.66
N GLY A 190 6.85 -13.39 4.24
CA GLY A 190 7.92 -14.07 4.96
C GLY A 190 9.19 -13.22 5.06
N ALA A 191 9.52 -12.46 4.01
CA ALA A 191 10.64 -11.52 4.02
C ALA A 191 10.42 -10.36 5.00
N ALA A 192 9.19 -9.83 5.10
CA ALA A 192 8.84 -8.83 6.11
C ALA A 192 8.99 -9.39 7.54
N LEU A 193 8.38 -10.56 7.79
CA LEU A 193 8.38 -11.18 9.13
C LEU A 193 9.75 -11.70 9.56
N GLY A 194 10.66 -11.93 8.61
CA GLY A 194 12.06 -12.24 8.91
C GLY A 194 12.85 -11.05 9.48
N CYS A 195 12.31 -9.83 9.40
CA CYS A 195 12.99 -8.61 9.80
C CYS A 195 12.54 -8.13 11.19
N LYS A 196 13.45 -8.19 12.17
CA LYS A 196 13.29 -7.59 13.52
C LYS A 196 11.89 -7.85 14.13
N ASN A 197 11.29 -6.82 14.73
CA ASN A 197 9.99 -6.87 15.37
C ASN A 197 8.90 -6.45 14.38
N THR A 198 8.70 -7.26 13.33
CA THR A 198 7.67 -7.02 12.31
C THR A 198 6.56 -8.05 12.45
N TYR A 199 5.30 -7.59 12.49
CA TYR A 199 4.14 -8.45 12.76
C TYR A 199 3.10 -8.34 11.66
N LEU A 200 2.67 -9.48 11.11
CA LEU A 200 1.57 -9.54 10.16
C LEU A 200 0.25 -9.39 10.92
N VAL A 201 -0.60 -8.49 10.45
CA VAL A 201 -1.92 -8.22 11.03
C VAL A 201 -3.01 -8.36 9.98
N GLU A 202 -4.21 -8.71 10.41
CA GLU A 202 -5.40 -8.74 9.55
C GLU A 202 -5.83 -7.31 9.18
N TYR A 203 -6.52 -7.17 8.05
CA TYR A 203 -7.12 -5.92 7.60
C TYR A 203 -7.95 -5.26 8.70
N GLY A 204 -7.69 -3.98 8.97
CA GLY A 204 -8.43 -3.19 9.96
C GLY A 204 -8.07 -3.53 11.41
N THR A 205 -6.99 -4.28 11.64
CA THR A 205 -6.44 -4.49 12.98
C THR A 205 -5.92 -3.15 13.52
N PRO A 206 -6.41 -2.67 14.68
CA PRO A 206 -5.84 -1.51 15.36
C PRO A 206 -4.39 -1.77 15.74
N CYS A 207 -3.57 -0.73 15.78
CA CYS A 207 -2.27 -0.88 16.41
C CYS A 207 -2.40 -0.97 17.93
N ASN A 208 -2.46 -2.21 18.42
CA ASN A 208 -2.37 -2.52 19.83
C ASN A 208 -0.88 -2.71 20.17
N VAL A 209 -0.22 -1.56 20.38
CA VAL A 209 1.23 -1.31 20.35
C VAL A 209 2.11 -2.30 21.13
N ILE A 210 3.15 -2.80 20.46
CA ILE A 210 4.43 -3.20 21.09
C ILE A 210 5.47 -2.14 20.67
N PRO A 211 5.98 -1.28 21.57
CA PRO A 211 6.93 -0.25 21.18
C PRO A 211 8.19 -0.83 20.52
N GLY A 212 8.69 -0.16 19.48
CA GLY A 212 9.85 -0.61 18.71
C GLY A 212 9.49 -1.70 17.70
N SER A 213 8.31 -1.61 17.08
CA SER A 213 7.81 -2.59 16.11
C SER A 213 7.24 -1.95 14.85
N VAL A 214 7.01 -2.80 13.86
CA VAL A 214 6.30 -2.49 12.62
C VAL A 214 5.16 -3.49 12.50
N ILE A 215 3.97 -3.04 12.16
CA ILE A 215 2.88 -3.92 11.74
C ILE A 215 2.78 -3.87 10.22
N VAL A 216 2.43 -5.00 9.61
CA VAL A 216 2.26 -5.12 8.16
C VAL A 216 0.92 -5.77 7.87
N SER A 217 0.13 -5.18 6.98
CA SER A 217 -1.01 -5.86 6.36
C SER A 217 -0.67 -6.21 4.91
N ALA A 218 -1.26 -7.28 4.39
CA ALA A 218 -0.98 -7.77 3.06
C ALA A 218 -2.28 -8.11 2.34
N THR A 219 -2.40 -7.65 1.09
CA THR A 219 -3.59 -7.84 0.27
C THR A 219 -3.22 -8.36 -1.10
N ALA A 220 -3.94 -9.39 -1.56
CA ALA A 220 -3.98 -9.72 -2.98
C ALA A 220 -5.11 -8.94 -3.64
N PHE A 221 -4.80 -8.18 -4.69
CA PHE A 221 -5.76 -7.41 -5.47
C PHE A 221 -5.90 -8.02 -6.86
N MET A 222 -6.96 -8.79 -7.06
CA MET A 222 -7.15 -9.67 -8.21
C MET A 222 -8.48 -9.39 -8.89
N ASN A 223 -8.43 -8.93 -10.15
CA ASN A 223 -9.62 -8.61 -10.95
C ASN A 223 -10.66 -7.74 -10.20
N GLY A 224 -10.19 -6.75 -9.43
CA GLY A 224 -11.05 -5.85 -8.66
C GLY A 224 -11.51 -6.39 -7.29
N ASN A 225 -11.14 -7.61 -6.91
CA ASN A 225 -11.41 -8.16 -5.58
C ASN A 225 -10.17 -8.04 -4.69
N THR A 226 -10.38 -7.73 -3.42
CA THR A 226 -9.33 -7.72 -2.41
C THR A 226 -9.46 -8.95 -1.51
N LEU A 227 -8.32 -9.57 -1.21
CA LEU A 227 -8.21 -10.68 -0.28
C LEU A 227 -7.14 -10.34 0.75
N ASP A 228 -7.54 -10.30 2.03
CA ASP A 228 -6.61 -10.22 3.15
C ASP A 228 -5.76 -11.50 3.20
N LEU A 229 -4.44 -11.34 3.04
CA LEU A 229 -3.47 -12.41 3.00
C LEU A 229 -2.99 -12.85 4.38
N ALA A 230 -3.28 -12.10 5.45
CA ALA A 230 -2.93 -12.50 6.81
C ALA A 230 -3.61 -13.82 7.19
N VAL A 231 -4.90 -13.95 6.91
CA VAL A 231 -5.71 -15.14 7.19
C VAL A 231 -5.17 -16.40 6.49
N PRO A 232 -4.98 -16.45 5.16
CA PRO A 232 -4.42 -17.63 4.50
C PRO A 232 -2.96 -17.88 4.85
N PHE A 233 -2.15 -16.84 5.09
CA PHE A 233 -0.77 -16.99 5.52
C PHE A 233 -0.71 -17.70 6.87
N GLU A 234 -1.37 -17.15 7.89
CA GLU A 234 -1.39 -17.72 9.24
C GLU A 234 -1.91 -19.16 9.22
N ASN A 235 -2.95 -19.45 8.44
CA ASN A 235 -3.50 -20.81 8.33
C ASN A 235 -2.52 -21.82 7.73
N LYS A 236 -1.67 -21.41 6.78
CA LYS A 236 -0.73 -22.31 6.08
C LYS A 236 0.64 -22.40 6.75
N THR A 237 1.06 -21.38 7.50
CA THR A 237 2.39 -21.31 8.09
C THR A 237 2.44 -21.75 9.55
N ARG A 238 1.33 -22.21 10.15
CA ARG A 238 1.32 -22.74 11.52
C ARG A 238 2.39 -23.81 11.69
N ILE A 239 3.53 -23.45 12.30
CA ILE A 239 4.68 -24.35 12.42
C ILE A 239 4.38 -25.48 13.41
N LEU A 240 3.49 -25.31 14.40
CA LEU A 240 3.03 -26.36 15.30
C LEU A 240 1.64 -26.00 15.85
N ARG A 241 0.66 -26.92 15.74
CA ARG A 241 -0.60 -26.89 16.51
C ARG A 241 -0.59 -28.05 17.50
#